data_AF-A0A958SG14-F1
#
_entry.id   AF-A0A958SG14-F1
#
_cell.length_a   1.000
_cell.length_b   1.000
_cell.length_c   1.000
_cell.angle_alpha   90.00
_cell.angle_beta   90.00
_cell.angle_gamma   90.00
#
_symmetry.space_group_name_H-M   'P 1'
#
loop_
_entity.id
_entity.type
_entity.pdbx_description
1 polymer ?
#
loop_
_entity_poly.entity_id
_entity_poly.type
_entity_poly.pdbx_seq_one_letter_code
_entity_poly.pdbx_strand_id
1 'polypeptide(L)'
;MKTLVRLALVFFVACVNPNSSAMDSTMAFLKSGQLFIISSSRARSVKTNVTDFQVARGTVAFTSGGGLYLVTDLNTGSFVLVQNGVSSYDVAEGTVAYVKNNDLYVVTDLSAGTSRAVAFSISDYKVGPGAVAYRISDTLGLVSDFSKAVIVQVSLDVDDYEVGDRTIIYRKSGSLYLVTDFSTGASTLIQTNVSDYQMSNRQ
;
A
#
# COMPACT_ATOMS: atom_id res chain seq x y z
N MET A 1 -27.29 23.43 10.60
CA MET A 1 -26.75 22.29 9.83
C MET A 1 -25.66 21.65 10.65
N LYS A 2 -25.85 20.40 11.09
CA LYS A 2 -24.83 19.62 11.81
C LYS A 2 -23.85 19.07 10.78
N THR A 3 -22.61 19.55 10.79
CA THR A 3 -21.52 18.99 9.98
C THR A 3 -21.30 17.54 10.43
N LEU A 4 -21.58 16.57 9.57
CA LEU A 4 -21.19 15.18 9.79
C LEU A 4 -19.65 15.15 9.86
N VAL A 5 -19.10 14.93 11.05
CA VAL A 5 -17.71 14.49 11.20
C VAL A 5 -17.71 13.04 10.72
N ARG A 6 -17.13 12.77 9.55
CA ARG A 6 -16.66 11.40 9.25
C ARG A 6 -15.44 11.16 10.13
N LEU A 7 -15.72 10.78 11.38
CA LEU A 7 -14.72 10.22 12.28
C LEU A 7 -14.53 8.79 11.80
N ALA A 8 -13.60 8.58 10.87
CA ALA A 8 -12.95 7.28 10.79
C ALA A 8 -12.13 7.16 12.09
N LEU A 9 -12.81 6.79 13.17
CA LEU A 9 -12.16 6.26 14.36
C LEU A 9 -11.70 4.85 13.98
N VAL A 10 -10.77 4.75 13.04
CA VAL A 10 -9.94 3.56 12.92
C VAL A 10 -9.01 3.67 14.11
N PHE A 11 -9.45 3.09 15.23
CA PHE A 11 -8.50 2.59 16.21
C PHE A 11 -7.63 1.58 15.45
N PHE A 12 -6.49 2.03 14.92
CA PHE A 12 -5.30 1.26 15.22
C PHE A 12 -5.03 1.52 16.70
N VAL A 13 -5.69 0.74 17.56
CA VAL A 13 -4.96 0.26 18.74
C VAL A 13 -3.87 -0.61 18.12
N ALA A 14 -2.74 -0.02 17.77
CA ALA A 14 -1.50 -0.76 17.98
C ALA A 14 -1.60 -1.18 19.45
N CYS A 15 -1.64 -2.49 19.68
CA CYS A 15 -1.62 -3.08 21.01
C CYS A 15 -0.67 -2.24 21.87
N VAL A 16 -1.22 -1.47 22.82
CA VAL A 16 -0.41 -0.83 23.84
C VAL A 16 0.14 -1.99 24.64
N ASN A 17 1.34 -2.43 24.31
CA ASN A 17 2.13 -3.20 25.24
C ASN A 17 2.66 -2.18 26.25
N PRO A 18 2.12 -2.11 27.48
CA PRO A 18 2.57 -1.14 28.48
C PRO A 18 4.03 -1.36 28.89
N ASN A 19 4.68 -2.42 28.40
CA ASN A 19 6.08 -2.76 28.66
C ASN A 19 7.02 -2.50 27.46
N SER A 20 6.58 -1.95 26.32
CA SER A 20 7.48 -1.61 25.20
C SER A 20 7.89 -0.14 25.21
N SER A 21 9.18 0.12 25.41
CA SER A 21 9.79 1.44 25.54
C SER A 21 9.90 2.28 24.25
N ALA A 22 9.11 1.98 23.21
CA ALA A 22 9.09 2.73 21.96
C ALA A 22 7.65 2.84 21.42
N MET A 23 7.08 4.05 21.44
CA MET A 23 5.89 4.38 20.66
C MET A 23 6.30 4.50 19.18
N ASP A 24 6.26 3.39 18.44
CA ASP A 24 6.50 3.36 16.98
C ASP A 24 5.18 3.29 16.19
N SER A 25 4.13 3.92 16.72
CA SER A 25 2.80 3.95 16.07
C SER A 25 2.61 5.28 15.35
N THR A 26 2.72 5.25 14.03
CA THR A 26 2.33 6.38 13.18
C THR A 26 0.80 6.49 13.21
N MET A 27 0.27 7.62 13.67
CA MET A 27 -1.17 7.90 13.60
C MET A 27 -1.41 9.13 12.72
N ALA A 28 -2.39 9.05 11.84
CA ALA A 28 -2.86 10.19 11.07
C ALA A 28 -4.39 10.23 11.08
N PHE A 29 -4.95 11.44 11.01
CA PHE A 29 -6.40 11.63 10.93
C PHE A 29 -6.75 12.84 10.09
N LEU A 30 -7.94 12.79 9.48
CA LEU A 30 -8.50 13.88 8.69
C LEU A 30 -9.60 14.59 9.48
N LYS A 31 -9.52 15.91 9.59
CA LYS A 31 -10.59 16.74 10.18
C LYS A 31 -10.89 17.92 9.26
N SER A 32 -12.10 17.97 8.73
CA SER A 32 -12.58 19.05 7.85
C SER A 32 -11.64 19.31 6.64
N GLY A 33 -11.13 18.25 6.03
CA GLY A 33 -10.18 18.35 4.90
C GLY A 33 -8.75 18.72 5.31
N GLN A 34 -8.46 18.86 6.61
CA GLN A 34 -7.11 19.07 7.12
C GLN A 34 -6.53 17.76 7.66
N LEU A 35 -5.40 17.34 7.12
CA LEU A 35 -4.66 16.16 7.56
C LEU A 35 -3.78 16.50 8.76
N PHE A 36 -3.87 15.67 9.79
CA PHE A 36 -3.03 15.73 10.97
C PHE A 36 -2.22 14.45 11.12
N ILE A 37 -0.95 14.58 11.48
CA ILE A 37 -0.08 13.47 11.85
C ILE A 37 0.30 13.60 13.31
N ILE A 38 0.26 12.49 14.05
CA ILE A 38 0.71 12.39 15.43
C ILE A 38 2.00 11.57 15.44
N SER A 39 3.07 12.20 15.92
CA SER A 39 4.38 11.59 16.11
C SER A 39 4.98 12.09 17.41
N SER A 40 5.63 11.21 18.17
CA SER A 40 6.36 11.59 19.40
C SER A 40 5.54 12.47 20.34
N SER A 41 4.26 12.12 20.56
CA SER A 41 3.27 12.84 21.39
C SER A 41 2.85 14.24 20.90
N ARG A 42 3.11 14.60 19.64
CA ARG A 42 2.67 15.88 19.06
C ARG A 42 1.80 15.66 17.83
N ALA A 43 0.62 16.28 17.83
CA ALA A 43 -0.21 16.40 16.65
C ALA A 43 0.21 17.62 15.82
N ARG A 44 0.33 17.47 14.51
CA ARG A 44 0.70 18.54 13.57
C ARG A 44 -0.24 18.53 12.39
N SER A 45 -0.68 19.71 11.96
CA SER A 45 -1.35 19.86 10.66
C SER A 45 -0.33 19.77 9.54
N VAL A 46 -0.61 18.96 8.53
CA VAL A 46 0.27 18.74 7.37
C VAL A 46 -0.23 19.50 6.15
N LYS A 47 -1.50 19.32 5.79
CA LYS A 47 -2.09 19.88 4.58
C LYS A 47 -3.59 20.09 4.73
N THR A 48 -4.13 21.10 4.05
CA THR A 48 -5.58 21.31 3.86
C THR A 48 -6.05 20.80 2.50
N ASN A 49 -7.37 20.66 2.35
CA ASN A 49 -8.04 20.12 1.16
C ASN A 49 -7.62 18.67 0.82
N VAL A 50 -7.27 17.89 1.84
CA VAL A 50 -7.00 16.46 1.72
C VAL A 50 -8.31 15.70 1.56
N THR A 51 -8.36 14.85 0.54
CA THR A 51 -9.55 14.10 0.14
C THR A 51 -9.51 12.64 0.58
N ASP A 52 -8.32 12.07 0.68
CA ASP A 52 -8.10 10.69 1.12
C ASP A 52 -6.68 10.54 1.71
N PHE A 53 -6.49 9.58 2.61
CA PHE A 53 -5.17 9.24 3.16
C PHE A 53 -5.08 7.78 3.59
N GLN A 54 -3.87 7.25 3.56
CA GLN A 54 -3.52 5.93 4.08
C GLN A 54 -2.22 6.00 4.89
N VAL A 55 -2.07 5.08 5.84
CA VAL A 55 -0.94 5.04 6.76
C VAL A 55 -0.36 3.63 6.75
N ALA A 56 0.95 3.54 6.53
CA ALA A 56 1.74 2.36 6.87
C ALA A 56 2.92 2.80 7.73
N ARG A 57 3.65 1.83 8.29
CA ARG A 57 4.78 2.11 9.17
C ARG A 57 5.77 3.06 8.49
N GLY A 58 5.97 4.23 9.10
CA GLY A 58 6.91 5.25 8.63
C GLY A 58 6.48 6.05 7.39
N THR A 59 5.29 5.83 6.81
CA THR A 59 4.83 6.55 5.61
C THR A 59 3.35 6.90 5.70
N VAL A 60 3.01 8.16 5.45
CA VAL A 60 1.63 8.61 5.22
C VAL A 60 1.50 9.05 3.77
N ALA A 61 0.61 8.38 3.03
CA ALA A 61 0.25 8.76 1.67
C ALA A 61 -1.11 9.45 1.67
N PHE A 62 -1.26 10.54 0.91
CA PHE A 62 -2.54 11.27 0.87
C PHE A 62 -2.76 11.97 -0.47
N THR A 63 -4.02 12.23 -0.78
CA THR A 63 -4.41 13.00 -1.97
C THR A 63 -4.98 14.36 -1.60
N SER A 64 -4.61 15.38 -2.35
CA SER A 64 -5.10 16.75 -2.21
C SER A 64 -5.04 17.46 -3.55
N GLY A 65 -6.15 18.07 -4.00
CA GLY A 65 -6.18 18.83 -5.25
C GLY A 65 -5.74 18.04 -6.49
N GLY A 66 -5.98 16.72 -6.51
CA GLY A 66 -5.58 15.82 -7.60
C GLY A 66 -4.13 15.35 -7.59
N GLY A 67 -3.32 15.78 -6.61
CA GLY A 67 -1.96 15.29 -6.39
C GLY A 67 -1.90 14.20 -5.32
N LEU A 68 -1.04 13.20 -5.51
CA LEU A 68 -0.60 12.23 -4.50
C LEU A 68 0.67 12.75 -3.82
N TYR A 69 0.67 12.76 -2.49
CA TYR A 69 1.77 13.26 -1.66
C TYR A 69 2.17 12.22 -0.61
N LEU A 70 3.43 12.28 -0.17
CA LEU A 70 3.98 11.41 0.87
C LEU A 70 4.59 12.23 2.01
N VAL A 71 4.39 11.76 3.25
CA VAL A 71 5.17 12.13 4.43
C VAL A 71 5.95 10.91 4.89
N THR A 72 7.28 11.02 4.93
CA THR A 72 8.18 9.99 5.46
C THR A 72 8.89 10.44 6.74
N ASP A 73 9.15 11.74 6.89
CA ASP A 73 9.56 12.32 8.17
C ASP A 73 8.34 12.81 8.94
N LEU A 74 7.82 11.92 9.79
CA LEU A 74 6.64 12.17 10.61
C LEU A 74 6.89 13.19 11.72
N ASN A 75 8.15 13.44 12.10
CA ASN A 75 8.48 14.42 13.14
C ASN A 75 8.32 15.84 12.63
N THR A 76 8.67 16.08 11.37
CA THR A 76 8.46 17.39 10.73
C THR A 76 7.10 17.51 10.05
N GLY A 77 6.54 16.39 9.58
CA GLY A 77 5.34 16.41 8.75
C GLY A 77 5.62 16.95 7.35
N SER A 78 6.89 17.01 6.94
CA SER A 78 7.29 17.46 5.61
C SER A 78 6.76 16.50 4.57
N PHE A 79 6.22 17.04 3.47
CA PHE A 79 5.66 16.23 2.41
C PHE A 79 6.29 16.55 1.05
N VAL A 80 6.28 15.55 0.18
CA VAL A 80 6.66 15.66 -1.22
C VAL A 80 5.49 15.32 -2.13
N LEU A 81 5.41 16.00 -3.28
CA LEU A 81 4.49 15.62 -4.35
C LEU A 81 5.11 14.46 -5.12
N VAL A 82 4.36 13.37 -5.26
CA VAL A 82 4.76 12.23 -6.10
C VAL A 82 4.25 12.42 -7.52
N GLN A 83 2.94 12.60 -7.68
CA GLN A 83 2.31 12.59 -8.99
C GLN A 83 0.93 13.26 -8.97
N ASN A 84 0.59 13.95 -10.06
CA ASN A 84 -0.76 14.46 -10.31
C ASN A 84 -1.59 13.49 -11.16
N GLY A 85 -2.92 13.51 -10.98
CA GLY A 85 -3.87 12.73 -11.78
C GLY A 85 -3.86 11.23 -11.43
N VAL A 86 -3.55 10.90 -10.18
CA VAL A 86 -3.59 9.53 -9.68
C VAL A 86 -5.05 9.08 -9.52
N SER A 87 -5.39 7.91 -10.07
CA SER A 87 -6.73 7.32 -9.95
C SER A 87 -6.90 6.47 -8.69
N SER A 88 -5.83 5.81 -8.25
CA SER A 88 -5.78 5.02 -7.02
C SER A 88 -4.35 4.93 -6.50
N TYR A 89 -4.18 4.71 -5.20
CA TYR A 89 -2.89 4.47 -4.57
C TYR A 89 -3.07 3.51 -3.39
N ASP A 90 -2.00 2.81 -3.04
CA ASP A 90 -1.96 1.91 -1.90
C ASP A 90 -0.57 1.98 -1.24
N VAL A 91 -0.52 1.68 0.06
CA VAL A 91 0.69 1.83 0.88
C VAL A 91 0.87 0.65 1.82
N ALA A 92 2.08 0.10 1.82
CA ALA A 92 2.58 -0.83 2.82
C ALA A 92 3.91 -0.31 3.39
N GLU A 93 4.47 -1.03 4.37
CA GLU A 93 5.75 -0.67 4.97
C GLU A 93 6.84 -0.50 3.88
N GLY A 94 7.37 0.71 3.79
CA GLY A 94 8.41 1.10 2.83
C GLY A 94 8.01 1.03 1.36
N THR A 95 6.72 0.83 1.02
CA THR A 95 6.27 0.62 -0.36
C THR A 95 5.03 1.44 -0.66
N VAL A 96 5.09 2.22 -1.74
CA VAL A 96 3.93 2.96 -2.27
C VAL A 96 3.80 2.66 -3.75
N ALA A 97 2.60 2.31 -4.17
CA ALA A 97 2.25 2.17 -5.58
C ALA A 97 1.00 2.99 -5.91
N TYR A 98 0.89 3.41 -7.16
CA TYR A 98 -0.25 4.17 -7.63
C TYR A 98 -0.57 3.87 -9.08
N VAL A 99 -1.80 4.16 -9.47
CA VAL A 99 -2.28 4.02 -10.84
C VAL A 99 -2.54 5.38 -11.44
N LYS A 100 -2.12 5.53 -12.70
CA LYS A 100 -2.43 6.69 -13.53
C LYS A 100 -2.67 6.21 -14.95
N ASN A 101 -3.79 6.59 -15.54
CA ASN A 101 -4.18 6.17 -16.90
C ASN A 101 -4.15 4.63 -17.08
N ASN A 102 -4.57 3.88 -16.06
CA ASN A 102 -4.51 2.41 -15.99
C ASN A 102 -3.10 1.80 -15.97
N ASP A 103 -2.05 2.60 -15.84
CA ASP A 103 -0.68 2.11 -15.71
C ASP A 103 -0.25 2.14 -14.24
N LEU A 104 0.48 1.11 -13.82
CA LEU A 104 0.98 0.95 -12.46
C LEU A 104 2.37 1.59 -12.33
N TYR A 105 2.52 2.39 -11.30
CA TYR A 105 3.78 3.00 -10.91
C TYR A 105 4.13 2.62 -9.48
N VAL A 106 5.43 2.46 -9.22
CA VAL A 106 5.97 2.29 -7.87
C VAL A 106 6.87 3.47 -7.54
N VAL A 107 6.74 3.98 -6.32
CA VAL A 107 7.63 5.03 -5.79
C VAL A 107 8.95 4.38 -5.38
N THR A 108 10.02 4.72 -6.10
CA THR A 108 11.36 4.15 -5.90
C THR A 108 12.20 4.94 -4.89
N ASP A 109 11.85 6.20 -4.66
CA ASP A 109 12.41 7.04 -3.60
C ASP A 109 11.27 7.82 -2.93
N LEU A 110 10.86 7.36 -1.76
CA LEU A 110 9.76 7.96 -1.00
C LEU A 110 10.07 9.38 -0.53
N SER A 111 11.35 9.71 -0.32
CA SER A 111 11.79 11.01 0.19
C SER A 111 11.82 12.08 -0.91
N ALA A 112 12.10 11.70 -2.15
CA ALA A 112 12.06 12.57 -3.31
C ALA A 112 10.73 12.53 -4.07
N GLY A 113 9.89 11.51 -3.82
CA GLY A 113 8.67 11.26 -4.58
C GLY A 113 8.92 10.69 -5.98
N THR A 114 10.14 10.22 -6.26
CA THR A 114 10.51 9.65 -7.56
C THR A 114 9.83 8.30 -7.76
N SER A 115 9.24 8.09 -8.94
CA SER A 115 8.51 6.86 -9.27
C SER A 115 8.83 6.38 -10.68
N ARG A 116 8.48 5.11 -10.95
CA ARG A 116 8.70 4.44 -12.24
C ARG A 116 7.48 3.62 -12.63
N ALA A 117 7.12 3.64 -13.91
CA ALA A 117 6.12 2.74 -14.47
C ALA A 117 6.65 1.30 -14.46
N VAL A 118 5.82 0.35 -14.04
CA VAL A 118 6.21 -1.07 -13.90
C VAL A 118 5.25 -2.03 -14.61
N ALA A 119 4.01 -1.62 -14.85
CA ALA A 119 3.05 -2.38 -15.64
C ALA A 119 2.09 -1.43 -16.34
N PHE A 120 1.56 -1.84 -17.49
CA PHE A 120 0.68 -1.02 -18.31
C PHE A 120 -0.68 -1.69 -18.46
N SER A 121 -1.75 -0.89 -18.48
CA SER A 121 -3.13 -1.38 -18.64
C SER A 121 -3.53 -2.47 -17.62
N ILE A 122 -3.21 -2.23 -16.34
CA ILE A 122 -3.56 -3.16 -15.26
C ILE A 122 -5.08 -3.20 -15.04
N SER A 123 -5.57 -4.35 -14.60
CA SER A 123 -6.95 -4.53 -14.11
C SER A 123 -7.05 -4.44 -12.59
N ASP A 124 -5.97 -4.75 -11.87
CA ASP A 124 -5.93 -4.76 -10.40
C ASP A 124 -4.48 -4.69 -9.87
N TYR A 125 -4.30 -4.28 -8.60
CA TYR A 125 -3.01 -4.34 -7.90
C TYR A 125 -3.18 -4.37 -6.37
N LYS A 126 -2.19 -4.92 -5.68
CA LYS A 126 -2.08 -4.90 -4.21
C LYS A 126 -0.65 -4.66 -3.78
N VAL A 127 -0.48 -3.86 -2.73
CA VAL A 127 0.84 -3.49 -2.20
C VAL A 127 1.14 -4.25 -0.91
N GLY A 128 2.31 -4.88 -0.85
CA GLY A 128 2.86 -5.49 0.35
C GLY A 128 4.23 -4.90 0.71
N PRO A 129 4.75 -5.20 1.91
CA PRO A 129 6.11 -4.79 2.28
C PRO A 129 7.15 -5.28 1.26
N GLY A 130 7.77 -4.34 0.56
CA GLY A 130 8.85 -4.60 -0.41
C GLY A 130 8.39 -5.20 -1.74
N ALA A 131 7.09 -5.28 -2.02
CA ALA A 131 6.58 -5.85 -3.27
C ALA A 131 5.22 -5.29 -3.69
N VAL A 132 4.95 -5.38 -4.99
CA VAL A 132 3.65 -5.05 -5.56
C VAL A 132 3.23 -6.17 -6.48
N ALA A 133 2.10 -6.81 -6.18
CA ALA A 133 1.47 -7.73 -7.11
C ALA A 133 0.44 -6.97 -7.94
N TYR A 134 0.30 -7.35 -9.20
CA TYR A 134 -0.61 -6.70 -10.12
C TYR A 134 -1.20 -7.71 -11.09
N ARG A 135 -2.34 -7.36 -11.66
CA ARG A 135 -3.00 -8.19 -12.66
C ARG A 135 -3.21 -7.42 -13.95
N ILE A 136 -2.91 -8.08 -15.07
CA ILE A 136 -3.29 -7.64 -16.42
C ILE A 136 -4.17 -8.74 -16.97
N SER A 137 -5.46 -8.44 -17.22
CA SER A 137 -6.48 -9.45 -17.52
C SER A 137 -6.53 -10.53 -16.42
N ASP A 138 -6.09 -11.75 -16.71
CA ASP A 138 -6.01 -12.90 -15.81
C ASP A 138 -4.56 -13.28 -15.45
N THR A 139 -3.58 -12.51 -15.92
CA THR A 139 -2.16 -12.76 -15.66
C THR A 139 -1.71 -12.02 -14.41
N LEU A 140 -1.22 -12.76 -13.42
CA LEU A 140 -0.61 -12.23 -12.21
C LEU A 140 0.86 -11.93 -12.45
N GLY A 141 1.23 -10.68 -12.24
CA GLY A 141 2.60 -10.20 -12.23
C GLY A 141 3.03 -9.76 -10.83
N LEU A 142 4.34 -9.71 -10.64
CA LEU A 142 4.99 -9.29 -9.42
C LEU A 142 6.11 -8.32 -9.75
N VAL A 143 6.14 -7.20 -9.03
CA VAL A 143 7.28 -6.30 -8.99
C VAL A 143 7.94 -6.43 -7.64
N SER A 144 9.22 -6.80 -7.66
CA SER A 144 10.09 -6.82 -6.50
C SER A 144 11.39 -6.07 -6.82
N ASP A 145 12.17 -5.73 -5.79
CA ASP A 145 13.40 -4.93 -5.94
C ASP A 145 13.19 -3.69 -6.83
N PHE A 146 12.54 -2.68 -6.26
CA PHE A 146 12.17 -1.45 -6.97
C PHE A 146 13.39 -0.68 -7.50
N SER A 147 14.61 -0.95 -7.03
CA SER A 147 15.81 -0.38 -7.61
C SER A 147 16.10 -0.93 -9.01
N LYS A 148 15.84 -2.22 -9.23
CA LYS A 148 16.15 -2.93 -10.48
C LYS A 148 14.98 -3.14 -11.43
N ALA A 149 13.74 -2.90 -10.97
CA ALA A 149 12.54 -3.19 -11.75
C ALA A 149 12.39 -4.68 -12.06
N VAL A 150 12.64 -5.56 -11.08
CA VAL A 150 12.44 -6.99 -11.31
C VAL A 150 10.94 -7.23 -11.45
N ILE A 151 10.52 -7.43 -12.70
CA ILE A 151 9.15 -7.71 -13.09
C ILE A 151 9.08 -9.18 -13.48
N VAL A 152 8.20 -9.91 -12.83
CA VAL A 152 8.07 -11.35 -12.99
C VAL A 152 6.62 -11.71 -13.25
N GLN A 153 6.38 -12.51 -14.29
CA GLN A 153 5.09 -13.17 -14.45
C GLN A 153 5.02 -14.34 -13.46
N VAL A 154 4.04 -14.31 -12.55
CA VAL A 154 3.83 -15.35 -11.54
C VAL A 154 2.98 -16.49 -12.10
N SER A 155 1.84 -16.16 -12.70
CA SER A 155 0.90 -17.17 -13.22
C SER A 155 -0.09 -16.57 -14.21
N LEU A 156 -0.67 -17.43 -15.05
CA LEU A 156 -1.79 -17.13 -15.95
C LEU A 156 -3.09 -17.63 -15.31
N ASP A 157 -4.24 -17.17 -15.79
CA ASP A 157 -5.58 -17.63 -15.36
C ASP A 157 -5.82 -17.51 -13.84
N VAL A 158 -5.38 -16.41 -13.23
CA VAL A 158 -5.54 -16.15 -11.79
C VAL A 158 -6.91 -15.55 -11.51
N ASP A 159 -7.67 -16.24 -10.67
CA ASP A 159 -9.02 -15.86 -10.25
C ASP A 159 -8.96 -14.63 -9.30
N ASP A 160 -8.10 -14.73 -8.27
CA ASP A 160 -7.88 -13.72 -7.25
C ASP A 160 -6.51 -13.94 -6.56
N TYR A 161 -6.04 -12.94 -5.80
CA TYR A 161 -4.77 -12.99 -5.06
C TYR A 161 -4.79 -12.08 -3.83
N GLU A 162 -3.98 -12.41 -2.83
CA GLU A 162 -3.69 -11.59 -1.65
C GLU A 162 -2.17 -11.43 -1.50
N VAL A 163 -1.75 -10.27 -1.00
CA VAL A 163 -0.33 -9.94 -0.78
C VAL A 163 -0.11 -9.64 0.70
N GLY A 164 0.88 -10.30 1.28
CA GLY A 164 1.33 -10.08 2.65
C GLY A 164 2.80 -9.67 2.72
N ASP A 165 3.38 -9.80 3.91
CA ASP A 165 4.82 -9.62 4.09
C ASP A 165 5.57 -10.76 3.37
N ARG A 166 6.27 -10.40 2.28
CA ARG A 166 7.08 -11.30 1.45
C ARG A 166 6.36 -12.57 0.98
N THR A 167 5.03 -12.52 0.91
CA THR A 167 4.19 -13.64 0.50
C THR A 167 3.09 -13.18 -0.44
N ILE A 168 2.77 -14.00 -1.43
CA ILE A 168 1.56 -13.86 -2.25
C ILE A 168 0.84 -15.19 -2.19
N ILE A 169 -0.45 -15.15 -1.91
CA ILE A 169 -1.33 -16.29 -2.09
C ILE A 169 -2.24 -15.96 -3.25
N TYR A 170 -2.40 -16.89 -4.19
CA TYR A 170 -3.32 -16.71 -5.29
C TYR A 170 -4.10 -17.99 -5.58
N ARG A 171 -5.29 -17.82 -6.14
CA ARG A 171 -6.15 -18.93 -6.55
C ARG A 171 -6.22 -19.01 -8.06
N LYS A 172 -6.13 -20.24 -8.55
CA LYS A 172 -6.28 -20.60 -9.96
C LYS A 172 -7.03 -21.91 -10.05
N SER A 173 -8.15 -21.93 -10.78
CA SER A 173 -8.92 -23.14 -11.07
C SER A 173 -9.27 -23.94 -9.80
N GLY A 174 -9.67 -23.23 -8.74
CA GLY A 174 -10.01 -23.84 -7.44
C GLY A 174 -8.82 -24.41 -6.66
N SER A 175 -7.59 -24.11 -7.05
CA SER A 175 -6.36 -24.47 -6.33
C SER A 175 -5.67 -23.23 -5.80
N LEU A 176 -5.08 -23.35 -4.62
CA LEU A 176 -4.41 -22.27 -3.92
C LEU A 176 -2.90 -22.46 -4.00
N TYR A 177 -2.20 -21.39 -4.33
CA TYR A 177 -0.76 -21.38 -4.52
C TYR A 177 -0.11 -20.31 -3.64
N LEU A 178 1.11 -20.58 -3.19
CA LEU A 178 1.92 -19.69 -2.38
C LEU A 178 3.20 -19.31 -3.12
N VAL A 179 3.50 -18.02 -3.19
CA VAL A 179 4.78 -17.45 -3.64
C VAL A 179 5.52 -16.91 -2.42
N THR A 180 6.74 -17.38 -2.21
CA THR A 180 7.68 -16.85 -1.20
C THR A 180 8.98 -16.34 -1.81
N ASP A 181 9.28 -16.74 -3.04
CA ASP A 181 10.44 -16.26 -3.80
C ASP A 181 9.99 -15.21 -4.82
N PHE A 182 10.14 -13.95 -4.44
CA PHE A 182 9.74 -12.81 -5.26
C PHE A 182 10.74 -12.50 -6.39
N SER A 183 11.91 -13.14 -6.41
CA SER A 183 12.90 -12.95 -7.47
C SER A 183 12.56 -13.77 -8.72
N THR A 184 11.95 -14.94 -8.54
CA THR A 184 11.58 -15.85 -9.63
C THR A 184 10.08 -15.96 -9.84
N GLY A 185 9.26 -15.53 -8.87
CA GLY A 185 7.80 -15.70 -8.91
C GLY A 185 7.38 -17.17 -8.79
N ALA A 186 8.31 -18.07 -8.44
CA ALA A 186 8.02 -19.48 -8.28
C ALA A 186 6.95 -19.69 -7.21
N SER A 187 5.98 -20.54 -7.52
CA SER A 187 4.84 -20.81 -6.65
C SER A 187 4.72 -22.29 -6.35
N THR A 188 4.20 -22.59 -5.15
CA THR A 188 3.95 -23.95 -4.66
C THR A 188 2.45 -24.13 -4.46
N LEU A 189 1.91 -25.25 -4.94
CA LEU A 189 0.53 -25.65 -4.65
C LEU A 189 0.41 -25.96 -3.15
N ILE A 190 -0.51 -25.30 -2.45
CA ILE A 190 -0.72 -25.49 -1.01
C ILE A 190 -2.04 -26.16 -0.68
N GLN A 191 -3.07 -26.02 -1.52
CA GLN A 191 -4.37 -26.64 -1.29
C GLN A 191 -5.18 -26.75 -2.59
N THR A 192 -6.03 -27.76 -2.71
CA THR A 192 -6.99 -27.93 -3.82
C THR A 192 -8.43 -27.82 -3.33
N ASN A 193 -9.38 -27.65 -4.25
CA ASN A 193 -10.81 -27.47 -3.97
C ASN A 193 -11.11 -26.28 -3.03
N VAL A 194 -10.37 -25.18 -3.23
CA VAL A 194 -10.54 -23.92 -2.52
C VAL A 194 -11.50 -23.04 -3.29
N SER A 195 -12.61 -22.64 -2.65
CA SER A 195 -13.55 -21.67 -3.20
C SER A 195 -13.29 -20.25 -2.70
N ASP A 196 -12.65 -20.11 -1.53
CA ASP A 196 -12.37 -18.83 -0.88
C ASP A 196 -11.18 -18.99 0.11
N TYR A 197 -10.46 -17.90 0.36
CA TYR A 197 -9.39 -17.81 1.34
C TYR A 197 -9.18 -16.36 1.75
N GLN A 198 -8.56 -16.17 2.91
CA GLN A 198 -8.10 -14.86 3.33
C GLN A 198 -6.70 -14.98 3.93
N MET A 199 -5.84 -14.02 3.59
CA MET A 199 -4.60 -13.86 4.29
C MET A 199 -4.86 -13.09 5.59
N SER A 200 -4.53 -13.71 6.71
CA SER A 200 -4.56 -13.04 8.01
C SER A 200 -3.39 -12.05 8.08
N ASN A 201 -3.66 -10.76 7.83
CA ASN A 201 -2.71 -9.69 8.10
C ASN A 201 -2.54 -9.51 9.62
N ARG A 202 -1.77 -10.39 10.27
CA ARG A 202 -1.23 -10.09 11.60
C ARG A 202 -0.07 -9.13 11.41
N GLN A 203 -0.40 -7.83 11.45
CA GLN A 203 0.56 -6.75 11.71
C GLN A 203 1.04 -6.83 13.16
#